data_AF-A0ABD7QLC2-F1
#
_entry.id   AF-A0ABD7QLC2-F1
#
_cell.length_a   1.000
_cell.length_b   1.000
_cell.length_c   1.000
_cell.angle_alpha   90.00
_cell.angle_beta   90.00
_cell.angle_gamma   90.00
#
_symmetry.space_group_name_H-M   'P 1'
#
loop_
_entity.id
_entity.type
_entity.pdbx_description
1 polymer ?
#
loop_
_entity_poly.entity_id
_entity_poly.type
_entity_poly.pdbx_seq_one_letter_code
_entity_poly.pdbx_strand_id
1 'polypeptide(L)'
;MKYQLLFLASALALAGCSAQGDTASQQRASIQKMRNETLSKLYSLHPEARADIQHADGYAVFASNSSKILLFGFGSGYGVVKDIRSGKDIYMKMAQGGAGVGMGVKQQRTVVVFHDKAALNNFITRGYVVGADANAAAKYDDKGIAPVGASANGVAKETASLPSKVNVYEMTEKGLAAQAMINGYKYWPDDELNKR
;
A
#
# COMPACT_ATOMS: atom_id res chain seq x y z
N MET A 1 21.23 -6.62 -38.54
CA MET A 1 21.08 -7.77 -37.61
C MET A 1 21.60 -7.53 -36.18
N LYS A 2 22.36 -6.46 -35.88
CA LYS A 2 22.84 -6.16 -34.50
C LYS A 2 21.82 -5.47 -33.57
N TYR A 3 20.78 -4.83 -34.10
CA TYR A 3 19.76 -4.14 -33.30
C TYR A 3 18.56 -5.02 -32.89
N GLN A 4 18.37 -6.19 -33.53
CA GLN A 4 17.29 -7.12 -33.18
C GLN A 4 17.56 -7.91 -31.90
N LEU A 5 18.83 -8.14 -31.52
CA LEU A 5 19.17 -8.72 -30.22
C LEU A 5 18.98 -7.73 -29.05
N LEU A 6 19.01 -6.42 -29.32
CA LEU A 6 18.86 -5.38 -28.29
C LEU A 6 17.40 -5.17 -27.88
N PHE A 7 16.44 -5.49 -28.75
CA PHE A 7 15.01 -5.48 -28.41
C PHE A 7 14.56 -6.72 -27.63
N LEU A 8 15.23 -7.87 -27.80
CA LEU A 8 14.84 -9.12 -27.13
C LEU A 8 15.32 -9.18 -25.66
N ALA A 9 16.32 -8.40 -25.29
CA ALA A 9 16.76 -8.26 -23.89
C ALA A 9 15.89 -7.31 -23.04
N SER A 10 15.01 -6.53 -23.66
CA SER A 10 14.13 -5.56 -22.96
C SER A 10 12.78 -6.16 -22.54
N ALA A 11 12.48 -7.41 -22.93
CA ALA A 11 11.20 -8.05 -22.65
C ALA A 11 11.13 -8.79 -21.29
N LEU A 12 12.25 -8.89 -20.55
CA LEU A 12 12.33 -9.75 -19.35
C LEU A 12 12.34 -9.02 -17.99
N ALA A 13 12.17 -7.69 -17.94
CA ALA A 13 12.29 -6.92 -16.69
C ALA A 13 10.98 -6.25 -16.22
N LEU A 14 9.83 -6.64 -16.76
CA LEU A 14 8.50 -6.27 -16.21
C LEU A 14 7.94 -7.40 -15.33
N ALA A 15 8.80 -8.07 -14.56
CA ALA A 15 8.35 -8.80 -13.38
C ALA A 15 7.83 -7.77 -12.36
N GLY A 16 6.62 -7.27 -12.61
CA GLY A 16 5.84 -6.55 -11.61
C GLY A 16 5.81 -7.41 -10.35
N CYS A 17 5.84 -6.77 -9.19
CA CYS A 17 5.77 -7.50 -7.94
C CYS A 17 4.37 -8.10 -7.85
N SER A 18 4.21 -9.34 -8.32
CA SER A 18 3.01 -10.14 -8.15
C SER A 18 3.18 -11.05 -6.94
N ALA A 19 2.06 -11.53 -6.40
CA ALA A 19 2.09 -12.55 -5.37
C ALA A 19 2.74 -13.82 -5.91
N GLN A 20 3.59 -14.46 -5.10
CA GLN A 20 4.30 -15.68 -5.51
C GLN A 20 3.34 -16.86 -5.63
N GLY A 21 3.44 -17.62 -6.72
CA GLY A 21 2.68 -18.85 -6.97
C GLY A 21 2.11 -18.92 -8.38
N ASP A 22 1.95 -20.14 -8.89
CA ASP A 22 1.49 -20.42 -10.26
C ASP A 22 -0.03 -20.53 -10.34
N THR A 23 -0.69 -20.77 -9.20
CA THR A 23 -2.16 -20.87 -9.09
C THR A 23 -2.71 -19.80 -8.16
N ALA A 24 -3.99 -19.42 -8.36
CA ALA A 24 -4.67 -18.48 -7.49
C ALA A 24 -4.64 -18.91 -6.01
N SER A 25 -4.68 -20.21 -5.72
CA SER A 25 -4.58 -20.73 -4.35
C SER A 25 -3.19 -20.49 -3.75
N GLN A 26 -2.12 -20.75 -4.51
CA GLN A 26 -0.75 -20.52 -4.07
C GLN A 26 -0.48 -19.02 -3.86
N GLN A 27 -0.96 -18.17 -4.78
CA GLN A 27 -0.86 -16.72 -4.66
C GLN A 27 -1.58 -16.21 -3.41
N ARG A 28 -2.81 -16.68 -3.15
CA ARG A 28 -3.55 -16.38 -1.91
C ARG A 28 -2.78 -16.80 -0.66
N ALA A 29 -2.20 -18.00 -0.65
CA ALA A 29 -1.39 -18.49 0.46
C ALA A 29 -0.14 -17.62 0.69
N SER A 30 0.53 -17.20 -0.38
CA SER A 30 1.67 -16.28 -0.33
C SER A 30 1.29 -14.91 0.25
N ILE A 31 0.15 -14.35 -0.16
CA ILE A 31 -0.37 -13.09 0.38
C ILE A 31 -0.74 -13.23 1.87
N GLN A 32 -1.33 -14.35 2.28
CA GLN A 32 -1.64 -14.60 3.70
C GLN A 32 -0.38 -14.75 4.55
N LYS A 33 0.65 -15.43 4.04
CA LYS A 33 1.97 -15.50 4.68
C LYS A 33 2.58 -14.11 4.83
N MET A 34 2.57 -13.34 3.76
CA MET A 34 3.03 -11.95 3.73
C MET A 34 2.31 -11.08 4.78
N ARG A 35 0.98 -11.19 4.87
CA ARG A 35 0.18 -10.50 5.88
C ARG A 35 0.65 -10.84 7.29
N ASN A 36 0.78 -12.13 7.59
CA ASN A 36 1.12 -12.60 8.94
C ASN A 36 2.53 -12.13 9.35
N GLU A 37 3.50 -12.23 8.45
CA GLU A 37 4.88 -11.74 8.68
C GLU A 37 4.90 -10.22 8.92
N THR A 38 4.16 -9.47 8.10
CA THR A 38 4.06 -8.01 8.21
C THR A 38 3.41 -7.58 9.53
N LEU A 39 2.32 -8.23 9.94
CA LEU A 39 1.67 -7.94 11.22
C LEU A 39 2.57 -8.31 12.40
N SER A 40 3.27 -9.44 12.33
CA SER A 40 4.23 -9.83 13.37
C SER A 40 5.33 -8.77 13.51
N LYS A 41 5.87 -8.27 12.40
CA LYS A 41 6.87 -7.20 12.40
C LYS A 41 6.29 -5.89 12.93
N LEU A 42 5.09 -5.51 12.49
CA LEU A 42 4.38 -4.33 12.96
C LEU A 42 4.25 -4.35 14.49
N TYR A 43 3.80 -5.45 15.07
CA TYR A 43 3.61 -5.55 16.51
C TYR A 43 4.90 -5.53 17.33
N SER A 44 6.03 -5.89 16.73
CA SER A 44 7.34 -5.75 17.37
C SER A 44 7.83 -4.29 17.36
N LEU A 45 7.48 -3.52 16.32
CA LEU A 45 7.88 -2.11 16.18
C LEU A 45 6.90 -1.14 16.85
N HIS A 46 5.61 -1.48 16.81
CA HIS A 46 4.46 -0.70 17.27
C HIS A 46 3.49 -1.61 18.04
N PRO A 47 3.78 -1.95 19.32
CA PRO A 47 2.91 -2.81 20.13
C PRO A 47 1.47 -2.30 20.23
N GLU A 48 1.26 -0.98 20.18
CA GLU A 48 -0.05 -0.31 20.16
C GLU A 48 -0.92 -0.74 18.98
N ALA A 49 -0.33 -1.10 17.84
CA ALA A 49 -1.07 -1.51 16.65
C ALA A 49 -1.88 -2.80 16.87
N ARG A 50 -1.54 -3.59 17.90
CA ARG A 50 -2.35 -4.75 18.32
C ARG A 50 -3.76 -4.32 18.73
N ALA A 51 -3.85 -3.28 19.57
CA ALA A 51 -5.12 -2.76 20.04
C ALA A 51 -5.90 -2.14 18.89
N ASP A 52 -5.23 -1.38 18.02
CA ASP A 52 -5.86 -0.77 16.86
C ASP A 52 -6.49 -1.81 15.93
N ILE A 53 -5.76 -2.89 15.61
CA ILE A 53 -6.29 -3.95 14.73
C ILE A 53 -7.39 -4.76 15.42
N GLN A 54 -7.29 -5.00 16.72
CA GLN A 54 -8.31 -5.74 17.48
C GLN A 54 -9.67 -5.02 17.54
N HIS A 55 -9.66 -3.68 17.58
CA HIS A 55 -10.88 -2.87 17.68
C HIS A 55 -11.35 -2.30 16.34
N ALA A 56 -10.71 -2.68 15.23
CA ALA A 56 -11.04 -2.22 13.90
C ALA A 56 -12.30 -2.89 13.32
N ASP A 57 -12.92 -2.24 12.33
CA ASP A 57 -13.92 -2.84 11.45
C ASP A 57 -13.25 -3.69 10.33
N GLY A 58 -11.99 -3.39 10.02
CA GLY A 58 -11.17 -4.16 9.09
C GLY A 58 -9.77 -3.59 8.95
N TYR A 59 -8.89 -4.32 8.29
CA TYR A 59 -7.52 -3.85 8.02
C TYR A 59 -7.01 -4.35 6.68
N ALA A 60 -6.09 -3.61 6.08
CA ALA A 60 -5.41 -3.99 4.85
C ALA A 60 -3.92 -4.14 5.09
N VAL A 61 -3.30 -5.12 4.43
CA VAL A 61 -1.86 -5.31 4.45
C VAL A 61 -1.35 -5.44 3.03
N PHE A 62 -0.39 -4.58 2.67
CA PHE A 62 0.18 -4.51 1.33
C PHE A 62 1.68 -4.68 1.35
N ALA A 63 2.17 -5.35 0.31
CA ALA A 63 3.55 -5.35 -0.13
C ALA A 63 3.65 -4.47 -1.38
N SER A 64 4.62 -3.56 -1.43
CA SER A 64 4.82 -2.73 -2.61
C SER A 64 6.28 -2.49 -2.91
N ASN A 65 6.59 -2.45 -4.21
CA ASN A 65 7.87 -2.00 -4.72
C ASN A 65 7.64 -0.71 -5.50
N SER A 66 8.42 0.31 -5.18
CA SER A 66 8.44 1.57 -5.91
C SER A 66 9.84 1.85 -6.43
N SER A 67 9.89 2.43 -7.63
CA SER A 67 11.09 2.84 -8.34
C SER A 67 10.95 4.30 -8.73
N LYS A 68 12.02 5.04 -8.55
CA LYS A 68 12.07 6.49 -8.76
C LYS A 68 13.29 6.80 -9.60
N ILE A 69 13.08 7.51 -10.70
CA ILE A 69 14.09 7.87 -11.69
C ILE A 69 13.85 9.31 -12.13
N LEU A 70 14.81 10.19 -11.82
CA LEU A 70 14.78 11.60 -12.17
C LEU A 70 13.51 12.30 -11.64
N LEU A 71 12.55 12.57 -12.53
CA LEU A 71 11.31 13.28 -12.24
C LEU A 71 10.11 12.36 -12.09
N PHE A 72 10.26 11.05 -12.31
CA PHE A 72 9.17 10.10 -12.37
C PHE A 72 9.31 9.00 -11.32
N GLY A 73 8.22 8.73 -10.62
CA GLY A 73 8.07 7.62 -9.70
C GLY A 73 6.96 6.68 -10.16
N PHE A 74 7.20 5.38 -10.07
CA PHE A 74 6.22 4.35 -10.35
C PHE A 74 6.36 3.21 -9.36
N GLY A 75 5.27 2.52 -9.08
CA GLY A 75 5.29 1.38 -8.17
C GLY A 75 4.11 0.47 -8.38
N SER A 76 4.25 -0.75 -7.88
CA SER A 76 3.18 -1.75 -7.89
C SER A 76 3.21 -2.53 -6.60
N GLY A 77 2.08 -3.12 -6.26
CA GLY A 77 1.95 -3.94 -5.07
C GLY A 77 0.74 -4.84 -5.10
N TYR A 78 0.68 -5.70 -4.09
CA TYR A 78 -0.42 -6.61 -3.84
C TYR A 78 -0.68 -6.67 -2.34
N GLY A 79 -1.88 -7.09 -1.98
CA GLY A 79 -2.25 -7.18 -0.58
C GLY A 79 -3.57 -7.88 -0.34
N VAL A 80 -4.00 -7.81 0.90
CA VAL A 80 -5.27 -8.37 1.34
C VAL A 80 -5.93 -7.42 2.31
N VAL A 81 -7.23 -7.23 2.15
CA VAL A 81 -8.12 -6.60 3.13
C VAL A 81 -8.83 -7.69 3.90
N LYS A 82 -8.76 -7.61 5.23
CA LYS A 82 -9.60 -8.38 6.15
C LYS A 82 -10.80 -7.54 6.54
N ASP A 83 -11.99 -7.97 6.16
CA ASP A 83 -13.23 -7.50 6.77
C ASP A 83 -13.49 -8.35 8.02
N ILE A 84 -13.40 -7.73 9.20
CA ILE A 84 -13.51 -8.44 10.49
C ILE A 84 -14.93 -8.95 10.69
N ARG A 85 -15.95 -8.21 10.23
CA ARG A 85 -17.35 -8.57 10.42
C ARG A 85 -17.76 -9.75 9.55
N SER A 86 -17.39 -9.75 8.27
CA SER A 86 -17.72 -10.88 7.38
C SER A 86 -16.73 -12.04 7.47
N GLY A 87 -15.57 -11.81 8.10
CA GLY A 87 -14.46 -12.76 8.12
C GLY A 87 -13.80 -12.96 6.75
N LYS A 88 -14.21 -12.21 5.73
CA LYS A 88 -13.73 -12.39 4.35
C LYS A 88 -12.37 -11.71 4.15
N ASP A 89 -11.49 -12.42 3.47
CA ASP A 89 -10.27 -11.87 2.89
C ASP A 89 -10.56 -11.42 1.45
N ILE A 90 -10.23 -10.17 1.12
CA ILE A 90 -10.39 -9.59 -0.21
C ILE A 90 -8.99 -9.26 -0.73
N TYR A 91 -8.56 -9.97 -1.76
CA TYR A 91 -7.24 -9.79 -2.35
C TYR A 91 -7.22 -8.55 -3.25
N MET A 92 -6.17 -7.77 -3.20
CA MET A 92 -6.10 -6.47 -3.87
C MET A 92 -4.78 -6.27 -4.60
N LYS A 93 -4.84 -5.52 -5.71
CA LYS A 93 -3.71 -4.95 -6.42
C LYS A 93 -3.53 -3.47 -6.06
N MET A 94 -2.30 -2.99 -6.21
CA MET A 94 -1.94 -1.60 -6.00
C MET A 94 -1.03 -1.12 -7.13
N ALA A 95 -1.22 0.13 -7.55
CA ALA A 95 -0.29 0.87 -8.38
C ALA A 95 -0.01 2.23 -7.76
N GLN A 96 1.22 2.68 -7.94
CA GLN A 96 1.70 4.00 -7.55
C GLN A 96 2.22 4.71 -8.80
N GLY A 97 1.92 5.99 -8.92
CA GLY A 97 2.53 6.90 -9.88
C GLY A 97 2.80 8.24 -9.21
N GLY A 98 3.91 8.88 -9.54
CA GLY A 98 4.26 10.15 -8.94
C GLY A 98 5.26 10.95 -9.77
N ALA A 99 5.36 12.23 -9.45
CA ALA A 99 6.35 13.12 -10.03
C ALA A 99 7.12 13.85 -8.93
N GLY A 100 8.41 14.06 -9.16
CA GLY A 100 9.30 14.77 -8.25
C GLY A 100 10.75 14.30 -8.41
N VAL A 101 11.68 15.09 -7.88
CA VAL A 101 13.11 14.82 -8.05
C VAL A 101 13.53 13.73 -7.07
N GLY A 102 14.08 12.64 -7.60
CA GLY A 102 14.69 11.61 -6.78
C GLY A 102 15.16 10.41 -7.58
N MET A 103 15.91 9.56 -6.89
CA MET A 103 16.39 8.29 -7.44
C MET A 103 16.34 7.23 -6.36
N GLY A 104 15.95 6.02 -6.73
CA GLY A 104 16.06 4.86 -5.86
C GLY A 104 14.93 3.87 -6.04
N VAL A 105 15.08 2.74 -5.37
CA VAL A 105 14.04 1.72 -5.24
C VAL A 105 13.69 1.57 -3.77
N LYS A 106 12.41 1.36 -3.46
CA LYS A 106 11.92 1.17 -2.10
C LYS A 106 10.97 -0.03 -2.06
N GLN A 107 11.30 -1.01 -1.24
CA GLN A 107 10.40 -2.09 -0.86
C GLN A 107 9.73 -1.72 0.45
N GLN A 108 8.41 -1.75 0.48
CA GLN A 108 7.62 -1.26 1.59
C GLN A 108 6.51 -2.24 1.94
N ARG A 109 6.21 -2.32 3.24
CA ARG A 109 4.99 -2.88 3.79
C ARG A 109 4.11 -1.76 4.30
N THR A 110 2.83 -1.80 3.97
CA THR A 110 1.85 -0.85 4.48
C THR A 110 0.71 -1.61 5.16
N VAL A 111 0.37 -1.21 6.38
CA VAL A 111 -0.81 -1.70 7.12
C VAL A 111 -1.76 -0.54 7.31
N VAL A 112 -2.99 -0.69 6.83
CA VAL A 112 -4.06 0.31 6.97
C VAL A 112 -5.12 -0.28 7.87
N VAL A 113 -5.43 0.37 8.98
CA VAL A 113 -6.42 -0.08 9.96
C VAL A 113 -7.64 0.81 9.87
N PHE A 114 -8.82 0.24 9.64
CA PHE A 114 -10.07 0.97 9.46
C PHE A 114 -10.95 0.80 10.70
N HIS A 115 -11.21 1.89 11.42
CA HIS A 115 -12.09 1.94 12.58
C HIS A 115 -13.54 2.29 12.22
N ASP A 116 -13.83 2.41 10.92
CA ASP A 116 -15.14 2.78 10.39
C ASP A 116 -15.46 1.96 9.13
N LYS A 117 -16.62 1.29 9.14
CA LYS A 117 -17.10 0.47 8.01
C LYS A 117 -17.23 1.23 6.70
N ALA A 118 -17.62 2.50 6.73
CA ALA A 118 -17.75 3.29 5.51
C ALA A 118 -16.36 3.58 4.93
N ALA A 119 -15.35 3.83 5.76
CA ALA A 119 -13.97 3.97 5.32
C ALA A 119 -13.44 2.67 4.68
N LEU A 120 -13.65 1.52 5.33
CA LEU A 120 -13.29 0.20 4.80
C LEU A 120 -13.96 -0.08 3.45
N ASN A 121 -15.28 0.12 3.37
CA ASN A 121 -16.05 -0.13 2.15
C ASN A 121 -15.61 0.80 1.01
N ASN A 122 -15.41 2.10 1.29
CA ASN A 122 -14.91 3.02 0.28
C ASN A 122 -13.53 2.62 -0.23
N PHE A 123 -12.64 2.16 0.66
CA PHE A 123 -11.33 1.65 0.26
C PHE A 123 -11.44 0.44 -0.67
N ILE A 124 -12.31 -0.53 -0.36
CA ILE A 124 -12.51 -1.72 -1.18
C ILE A 124 -13.12 -1.38 -2.55
N THR A 125 -14.17 -0.54 -2.58
CA THR A 125 -14.97 -0.33 -3.81
C THR A 125 -14.42 0.76 -4.71
N ARG A 126 -13.96 1.88 -4.14
CA ARG A 126 -13.45 3.02 -4.90
C ARG A 126 -11.94 2.95 -5.04
N GLY A 127 -11.27 2.48 -3.98
CA GLY A 127 -9.83 2.33 -3.90
C GLY A 127 -9.09 3.60 -4.26
N TYR A 128 -8.74 4.44 -3.29
CA TYR A 128 -7.95 5.63 -3.55
C TYR A 128 -7.29 6.17 -2.29
N VAL A 129 -6.04 6.61 -2.40
CA VAL A 129 -5.42 7.61 -1.51
C VAL A 129 -4.57 8.56 -2.36
N VAL A 130 -4.97 9.84 -2.41
CA VAL A 130 -4.07 10.95 -2.78
C VAL A 130 -3.53 11.51 -1.50
N GLY A 131 -2.22 11.37 -1.32
CA GLY A 131 -1.47 11.91 -0.21
C GLY A 131 -0.02 11.97 -0.63
N ALA A 132 0.44 13.19 -0.95
CA ALA A 132 1.84 13.44 -1.24
C ALA A 132 2.73 12.98 -0.08
N ASP A 133 4.00 12.72 -0.39
CA ASP A 133 5.03 12.72 0.64
C ASP A 133 4.89 14.04 1.42
N ALA A 134 4.65 13.97 2.74
CA ALA A 134 4.60 14.99 3.82
C ALA A 134 4.20 16.46 3.53
N ASN A 135 4.52 17.06 2.37
CA ASN A 135 4.38 18.46 2.02
C ASN A 135 3.05 18.86 1.34
N ALA A 136 2.17 17.95 0.93
CA ALA A 136 0.84 18.33 0.40
C ALA A 136 -0.32 18.21 1.40
N ALA A 137 -0.06 17.76 2.63
CA ALA A 137 -1.04 17.86 3.72
C ALA A 137 -1.40 19.33 4.05
N ALA A 138 -0.62 20.29 3.56
CA ALA A 138 -0.80 21.72 3.78
C ALA A 138 -1.72 22.44 2.78
N LYS A 139 -2.25 21.78 1.73
CA LYS A 139 -3.17 22.43 0.78
C LYS A 139 -4.33 21.52 0.38
N TYR A 140 -5.36 21.45 1.24
CA TYR A 140 -6.72 21.19 0.79
C TYR A 140 -7.70 21.85 1.77
N ASP A 141 -8.31 22.93 1.30
CA ASP A 141 -9.50 23.56 1.86
C ASP A 141 -10.65 23.35 0.84
N ASP A 142 -11.89 23.26 1.32
CA ASP A 142 -13.17 23.37 0.58
C ASP A 142 -13.81 22.19 -0.20
N LYS A 143 -13.34 20.94 -0.19
CA LYS A 143 -14.09 19.83 -0.88
C LYS A 143 -14.42 18.55 -0.10
N GLY A 144 -14.31 18.56 1.23
CA GLY A 144 -15.08 17.66 2.10
C GLY A 144 -14.84 16.14 1.97
N ILE A 145 -13.68 15.69 1.47
CA ILE A 145 -13.30 14.27 1.50
C ILE A 145 -12.01 14.14 2.31
N ALA A 146 -12.08 13.45 3.45
CA ALA A 146 -10.97 13.30 4.38
C ALA A 146 -9.78 12.59 3.72
N PRO A 147 -8.55 13.13 3.82
CA PRO A 147 -7.36 12.44 3.40
C PRO A 147 -7.13 11.25 4.33
N VAL A 148 -7.08 10.04 3.77
CA VAL A 148 -6.56 8.89 4.50
C VAL A 148 -5.04 9.05 4.59
N GLY A 149 -4.60 9.63 5.70
CA GLY A 149 -3.31 9.48 6.35
C GLY A 149 -2.06 9.36 5.48
N ALA A 150 -1.30 10.45 5.41
CA ALA A 150 0.10 10.45 5.04
C ALA A 150 0.94 9.53 5.94
N SER A 151 1.96 8.88 5.38
CA SER A 151 3.22 8.75 6.09
C SER A 151 4.38 8.69 5.11
N ALA A 152 5.14 9.78 5.06
CA ALA A 152 6.57 9.69 4.80
C ALA A 152 7.23 9.81 6.18
N ASN A 153 7.62 8.70 6.78
CA ASN A 153 8.43 8.64 8.01
C ASN A 153 7.89 9.34 9.26
N GLY A 154 6.59 9.22 9.53
CA GLY A 154 6.03 9.64 10.81
C GLY A 154 4.77 8.86 11.09
N VAL A 155 4.78 8.06 12.16
CA VAL A 155 3.54 7.76 12.88
C VAL A 155 2.87 9.12 13.08
N ALA A 156 1.68 9.33 12.53
CA ALA A 156 0.95 10.58 12.70
C ALA A 156 0.60 10.72 14.20
N LYS A 157 1.57 11.19 14.98
CA LYS A 157 1.48 11.41 16.41
C LYS A 157 0.94 12.82 16.63
N GLU A 158 -0.22 13.10 16.04
CA GLU A 158 -1.03 14.27 16.39
C GLU A 158 -2.49 14.08 15.93
N THR A 159 -3.11 13.04 16.45
CA THR A 159 -4.57 12.84 16.42
C THR A 159 -5.15 12.84 17.83
N ALA A 160 -4.56 13.65 18.73
CA ALA A 160 -5.17 13.99 19.99
C ALA A 160 -6.30 15.01 19.75
N SER A 161 -7.48 14.53 19.30
CA SER A 161 -8.83 15.08 19.62
C SER A 161 -9.95 14.67 18.63
N LEU A 162 -9.70 13.82 17.63
CA LEU A 162 -10.76 13.21 16.80
C LEU A 162 -10.43 11.73 16.57
N PRO A 163 -11.39 10.78 16.62
CA PRO A 163 -11.12 9.42 16.21
C PRO A 163 -10.77 9.42 14.72
N SER A 164 -9.48 9.34 14.40
CA SER A 164 -9.02 9.11 13.04
C SER A 164 -9.58 7.75 12.61
N LYS A 165 -10.58 7.78 11.72
CA LYS A 165 -11.27 6.58 11.21
C LYS A 165 -10.33 5.57 10.54
N VAL A 166 -9.09 5.97 10.28
CA VAL A 166 -8.05 5.14 9.67
C VAL A 166 -6.69 5.42 10.32
N ASN A 167 -5.95 4.36 10.64
CA ASN A 167 -4.52 4.42 11.01
C ASN A 167 -3.68 3.79 9.91
N VAL A 168 -2.50 4.35 9.60
CA VAL A 168 -1.59 3.84 8.58
C VAL A 168 -0.21 3.63 9.18
N TYR A 169 0.32 2.42 9.01
CA TYR A 169 1.68 2.05 9.39
C TYR A 169 2.48 1.67 8.16
N GLU A 170 3.65 2.28 8.01
CA GLU A 170 4.56 1.96 6.91
C GLU A 170 5.89 1.45 7.45
N MET A 171 6.37 0.36 6.87
CA MET A 171 7.66 -0.23 7.19
C MET A 171 8.48 -0.38 5.92
N THR A 172 9.66 0.22 5.90
CA THR A 172 10.60 0.04 4.78
C THR A 172 11.37 -1.26 5.00
N GLU A 173 11.28 -2.19 4.05
CA GLU A 173 12.05 -3.44 4.08
C GLU A 173 13.45 -3.23 3.53
N LYS A 174 13.54 -2.54 2.39
CA LYS A 174 14.80 -2.30 1.67
C LYS A 174 14.70 -1.01 0.87
N GLY A 175 15.84 -0.36 0.70
CA GLY A 175 15.99 0.82 -0.13
C GLY A 175 16.14 2.11 0.67
N LEU A 176 16.87 3.05 0.09
CA LEU A 176 17.03 4.40 0.60
C LEU A 176 16.55 5.38 -0.48
N ALA A 177 15.73 6.31 -0.05
CA ALA A 177 14.95 7.18 -0.92
C ALA A 177 15.08 8.61 -0.36
N ALA A 178 16.03 9.40 -0.87
CA ALA A 178 16.17 10.82 -0.52
C ALA A 178 15.28 11.65 -1.47
N GLN A 179 14.16 12.18 -0.99
CA GLN A 179 13.05 12.58 -1.87
C GLN A 179 12.22 13.77 -1.37
N ALA A 180 11.70 14.52 -2.34
CA ALA A 180 10.49 15.33 -2.25
C ALA A 180 9.62 15.00 -3.48
N MET A 181 8.65 14.08 -3.33
CA MET A 181 7.78 13.68 -4.44
C MET A 181 6.30 13.84 -4.08
N ILE A 182 5.46 13.93 -5.11
CA ILE A 182 4.02 13.81 -4.98
C ILE A 182 3.65 12.47 -5.59
N ASN A 183 3.21 11.53 -4.76
CA ASN A 183 2.79 10.19 -5.17
C ASN A 183 1.26 10.09 -5.08
N GLY A 184 0.66 9.45 -6.07
CA GLY A 184 -0.72 8.97 -6.05
C GLY A 184 -0.74 7.44 -6.01
N TYR A 185 -1.74 6.89 -5.32
CA TYR A 185 -1.92 5.45 -5.19
C TYR A 185 -3.33 5.04 -5.62
N LYS A 186 -3.40 3.95 -6.38
CA LYS A 186 -4.64 3.26 -6.71
C LYS A 186 -4.62 1.87 -6.12
N TYR A 187 -5.70 1.49 -5.46
CA TYR A 187 -5.95 0.15 -4.95
C TYR A 187 -7.20 -0.41 -5.62
N TRP A 188 -7.24 -1.70 -5.91
CA TRP A 188 -8.44 -2.33 -6.46
C TRP A 188 -8.47 -3.83 -6.18
N PRO A 189 -9.65 -4.47 -6.10
CA PRO A 189 -9.75 -5.92 -5.95
C PRO A 189 -9.07 -6.67 -7.09
N ASP A 190 -8.45 -7.79 -6.76
CA ASP A 190 -7.90 -8.73 -7.74
C ASP A 190 -8.97 -9.74 -8.15
N ASP A 191 -9.56 -9.57 -9.33
CA ASP A 191 -10.65 -10.44 -9.80
C ASP A 191 -10.25 -11.91 -9.91
N GLU A 192 -9.00 -12.22 -10.23
CA GLU A 192 -8.55 -13.62 -10.37
C GLU A 192 -8.44 -14.31 -9.01
N LEU A 193 -7.98 -13.58 -8.00
CA LEU A 193 -7.82 -14.11 -6.65
C LEU A 193 -9.11 -14.12 -5.83
N ASN A 194 -10.10 -13.32 -6.23
CA ASN A 194 -11.39 -13.23 -5.55
C ASN A 194 -12.51 -14.07 -6.21
N LYS A 195 -12.25 -14.74 -7.34
CA LYS A 195 -13.14 -15.77 -7.91
C LYS A 195 -13.26 -16.96 -6.96
N ARG A 196 -14.49 -17.44 -6.77
CA ARG A 196 -14.82 -18.64 -5.99
C ARG A 196 -14.99 -19.82 -6.91
#